data_AF-A0A835XBU4-F1
#
_entry.id   AF-A0A835XBU4-F1
#
_cell.length_a   1.000
_cell.length_b   1.000
_cell.length_c   1.000
_cell.angle_alpha   90.00
_cell.angle_beta   90.00
_cell.angle_gamma   90.00
#
_symmetry.space_group_name_H-M   'P 1'
#
loop_
_entity.id
_entity.type
_entity.pdbx_description
1 polymer ?
#
loop_
_entity_poly.entity_id
_entity_poly.type
_entity_poly.pdbx_seq_one_letter_code
_entity_poly.pdbx_strand_id
1 'polypeptide(L)' 'MSKDYEEKNLLNNLQTIKVVAIGPFTADELKKFNIINTIAQVHTVSGAFDSIKNIFH' A
#
# COMPACT_ATOMS: atom_id res chain seq x y z
N MET A 1 11.66 -6.02 -21.67
CA MET A 1 11.04 -6.12 -20.34
C MET A 1 11.86 -5.25 -19.41
N SER A 2 11.22 -4.24 -18.83
CA SER A 2 11.84 -3.24 -17.94
C SER A 2 12.54 -3.92 -16.77
N LYS A 3 13.70 -3.38 -16.37
CA LYS A 3 14.54 -3.83 -15.25
C LYS A 3 13.70 -4.30 -14.06
N ASP A 4 13.72 -5.60 -13.78
CA ASP A 4 13.21 -6.10 -12.51
C ASP A 4 14.06 -5.50 -11.39
N TYR A 5 13.42 -4.84 -10.44
CA TYR A 5 14.09 -4.36 -9.25
C TYR A 5 14.23 -5.53 -8.28
N GLU A 6 15.40 -5.64 -7.64
CA GLU A 6 15.55 -6.57 -6.51
C GLU A 6 14.47 -6.30 -5.46
N GLU A 7 13.94 -7.35 -4.86
CA GLU A 7 12.87 -7.28 -3.86
C GLU A 7 13.18 -6.26 -2.76
N LYS A 8 14.42 -6.26 -2.26
CA LYS A 8 14.88 -5.29 -1.26
C LYS A 8 14.70 -3.83 -1.70
N ASN A 9 14.98 -3.53 -2.96
CA ASN A 9 14.83 -2.18 -3.50
C ASN A 9 13.35 -1.79 -3.61
N LEU A 10 12.49 -2.73 -4.00
CA LEU A 10 11.04 -2.50 -4.01
C LEU A 10 10.50 -2.25 -2.61
N LEU A 11 10.89 -3.08 -1.63
CA LEU A 11 10.47 -2.92 -0.24
C LEU A 11 10.94 -1.58 0.34
N ASN A 12 12.18 -1.17 0.06
CA ASN A 12 12.69 0.15 0.46
C ASN A 12 11.85 1.29 -0.14
N ASN A 13 11.50 1.20 -1.42
CA ASN A 13 10.64 2.20 -2.07
C ASN A 13 9.25 2.26 -1.41
N LEU A 14 8.65 1.10 -1.10
CA LEU A 14 7.36 1.00 -0.44
C LEU A 14 7.36 1.59 0.98
N GLN A 15 8.50 1.62 1.67
CA GLN A 15 8.63 2.31 2.96
C GLN A 15 8.66 3.84 2.84
N THR A 16 9.01 4.38 1.68
CA THR A 16 9.09 5.85 1.46
C THR A 16 7.81 6.47 0.93
N ILE A 17 6.85 5.65 0.47
CA ILE A 17 5.56 6.10 -0.05
C ILE A 17 4.44 5.76 0.92
N LYS A 18 3.32 6.47 0.80
CA LYS A 18 2.12 6.13 1.56
C LYS A 18 1.34 5.04 0.82
N VAL A 19 1.25 3.87 1.43
CA VAL A 19 0.54 2.70 0.86
C VAL A 19 -0.87 2.61 1.45
N VAL A 20 -1.86 2.43 0.58
CA VAL A 20 -3.25 2.16 0.98
C VAL A 20 -3.64 0.76 0.52
N ALA A 21 -4.00 -0.10 1.47
CA ALA A 21 -4.56 -1.41 1.20
C ALA A 21 -6.07 -1.26 0.96
N ILE A 22 -6.57 -1.81 -0.15
CA ILE A 22 -8.01 -1.76 -0.47
C ILE A 22 -8.88 -2.50 0.56
N GLY A 23 -8.30 -3.40 1.35
CA GLY A 23 -9.01 -4.09 2.42
C GLY A 23 -8.07 -4.93 3.30
N PRO A 24 -8.62 -5.63 4.30
CA PRO A 24 -7.85 -6.30 5.34
C PRO A 24 -7.00 -7.45 4.80
N PHE A 25 -7.51 -8.23 3.84
CA PHE A 25 -6.74 -9.32 3.24
C PHE A 25 -5.48 -8.83 2.54
N THR A 26 -5.58 -7.75 1.77
CA THR A 26 -4.40 -7.13 1.13
C THR A 26 -3.45 -6.55 2.18
N ALA A 27 -3.99 -5.95 3.25
CA ALA A 27 -3.18 -5.42 4.34
C ALA A 27 -2.36 -6.50 5.05
N ASP A 28 -2.94 -7.68 5.27
CA ASP A 28 -2.28 -8.80 5.92
C ASP A 28 -1.15 -9.39 5.05
N GLU A 29 -1.30 -9.41 3.72
CA GLU A 29 -0.19 -9.77 2.82
C GLU A 29 0.95 -8.75 2.91
N LEU A 30 0.64 -7.44 2.94
CA LEU A 30 1.64 -6.38 3.08
C LEU A 30 2.40 -6.45 4.42
N LYS A 31 1.73 -6.87 5.51
CA LYS A 31 2.35 -7.06 6.82
C LYS A 31 3.44 -8.13 6.80
N LYS A 32 3.31 -9.18 5.99
CA LYS A 32 4.35 -10.23 5.86
C LYS A 32 5.69 -9.67 5.39
N PHE A 33 5.66 -8.54 4.69
CA PHE A 33 6.84 -7.81 4.20
C PHE A 33 7.21 -6.61 5.07
N ASN A 34 6.61 -6.46 6.26
CA ASN A 34 6.78 -5.30 7.15
C ASN A 34 6.45 -3.95 6.48
N ILE A 35 5.49 -3.92 5.55
CA ILE A 35 5.06 -2.69 4.89
C ILE A 35 3.97 -2.01 5.70
N ILE A 36 4.24 -0.77 6.13
CA ILE A 36 3.26 0.09 6.79
C ILE A 36 2.22 0.53 5.74
N ASN A 37 0.94 0.27 6.03
CA ASN A 37 -0.15 0.61 5.13
C ASN A 37 -1.38 1.12 5.89
N THR A 38 -2.21 1.90 5.22
CA THR A 38 -3.54 2.31 5.70
C THR A 38 -4.59 1.43 5.04
N ILE A 39 -5.52 0.88 5.82
CA ILE A 39 -6.62 0.08 5.27
C ILE A 39 -7.76 1.01 4.87
N ALA A 40 -8.23 0.90 3.63
CA ALA A 40 -9.39 1.65 3.17
C ALA A 40 -10.65 1.24 3.95
N GLN A 41 -11.41 2.22 4.44
CA GLN A 41 -12.63 1.93 5.22
C GLN A 41 -13.73 1.29 4.38
N VAL A 42 -13.79 1.64 3.10
CA VAL A 42 -14.70 1.09 2.11
C VAL A 42 -13.86 0.28 1.14
N HIS A 43 -14.09 -1.03 1.08
CA HIS A 43 -13.24 -1.97 0.32
C HIS A 43 -13.50 -1.97 -1.19
N THR A 44 -13.48 -0.79 -1.78
CA THR A 44 -13.66 -0.53 -3.20
C THR A 44 -12.56 0.39 -3.71
N VAL A 45 -12.41 0.47 -5.03
CA VAL A 45 -11.42 1.37 -5.65
C VAL A 45 -11.66 2.81 -5.20
N SER A 46 -12.91 3.29 -5.29
CA SER A 46 -13.26 4.65 -4.85
C SER A 46 -12.98 4.88 -3.37
N GLY A 47 -13.29 3.90 -2.50
CA GLY A 47 -13.00 3.99 -1.07
C GLY A 47 -11.50 4.07 -0.74
N ALA A 48 -10.66 3.38 -1.52
CA ALA A 48 -9.20 3.52 -1.40
C ALA A 48 -8.74 4.93 -1.81
N PHE A 49 -9.27 5.50 -2.90
CA PHE A 49 -8.96 6.87 -3.31
C PHE A 49 -9.39 7.91 -2.27
N ASP A 50 -10.57 7.74 -1.66
CA ASP A 50 -11.01 8.64 -0.59
C ASP A 50 -10.13 8.52 0.65
N SER A 51 -9.67 7.30 0.97
CA SER A 51 -8.68 7.08 2.04
C SER A 51 -7.35 7.77 1.74
N ILE A 52 -6.90 7.76 0.48
CA ILE A 52 -5.70 8.49 0.03
C ILE A 52 -5.87 10.00 0.28
N LYS A 53 -7.02 10.60 -0.08
CA LYS A 53 -7.25 12.05 0.13
C LYS A 53 -7.14 12.42 1.60
N ASN A 54 -7.71 11.61 2.49
CA ASN A 54 -7.67 11.86 3.94
C ASN A 54 -6.26 11.76 4.55
N ILE A 55 -5.33 11.08 3.89
CA ILE A 55 -3.95 10.90 4.35
C ILE A 55 -3.05 12.12 4.03
N PHE A 56 -3.42 12.91 3.02
CA PHE A 56 -2.66 14.10 2.57
C PHE A 56 -3.27 15.42 3.04
N HIS A 57 -4.39 15.35 3.77
CA HIS A 57 -5.08 16.50 4.34
C HIS A 57 -4.49 16.95 5.67
#